data_AF-A0A7V7LAQ0-F1
#
_entry.id   AF-A0A7V7LAQ0-F1
#
_cell.length_a   1.000
_cell.length_b   1.000
_cell.length_c   1.000
_cell.angle_alpha   90.00
_cell.angle_beta   90.00
_cell.angle_gamma   90.00
#
_symmetry.space_group_name_H-M   'P 1'
#
loop_
_entity.id
_entity.type
_entity.pdbx_description
1 polymer ?
#
loop_
_entity_poly.entity_id
_entity_poly.type
_entity_poly.pdbx_seq_one_letter_code
_entity_poly.pdbx_strand_id
1 'polypeptide(L)'
;MASIVNSVCEIIRLISETKVKRIQITYEIGDIIEQKCRRCYYNRSEKECFSISVCNNCPTGEELRQLSRYLDTQQKNRGGKRKDIPIGLTPERVRELNQKGIPDKDISIMYDRSPSYVGKMKQQWKQAGVWKGPTLMWEIKRSGEND
;
A
#
# COMPACT_ATOMS: atom_id res chain seq x y z
N MET A 1 17.33 2.26 30.45
CA MET A 1 16.84 1.46 29.31
C MET A 1 15.34 1.63 29.03
N ALA A 2 14.47 1.87 30.02
CA ALA A 2 13.05 2.22 29.82
C ALA A 2 12.79 3.58 29.12
N SER A 3 13.81 4.43 28.97
CA SER A 3 13.67 5.80 28.46
C SER A 3 13.64 5.89 26.93
N ILE A 4 14.33 5.01 26.18
CA ILE A 4 14.39 5.12 24.72
C ILE A 4 13.13 4.53 24.07
N VAL A 5 12.64 3.40 24.57
CA VAL A 5 11.45 2.73 24.03
C VAL A 5 10.19 3.61 24.22
N ASN A 6 10.07 4.29 25.37
CA ASN A 6 8.99 5.24 25.62
C ASN A 6 9.07 6.47 24.70
N SER A 7 10.27 7.01 24.45
CA SER A 7 10.46 8.10 23.48
C SER A 7 10.10 7.68 22.06
N VAL A 8 10.41 6.45 21.64
CA VAL A 8 10.07 5.97 20.30
C VAL A 8 8.56 5.73 20.15
N CYS A 9 7.87 5.23 21.18
CA CYS A 9 6.41 5.12 21.18
C CYS A 9 5.72 6.50 21.12
N GLU A 10 6.25 7.51 21.81
CA GLU A 10 5.79 8.90 21.66
C GLU A 10 6.07 9.45 20.25
N ILE A 11 7.23 9.15 19.65
CA ILE A 11 7.54 9.53 18.27
C ILE A 11 6.55 8.92 17.27
N ILE A 12 6.16 7.65 17.45
CA ILE A 12 5.11 7.02 16.62
C ILE A 12 3.76 7.73 16.78
N ARG A 13 3.43 8.19 18.00
CA ARG A 13 2.23 8.99 18.28
C ARG A 13 2.33 10.42 17.71
N LEU A 14 3.52 10.94 17.47
CA LEU A 14 3.78 12.23 16.84
C LEU A 14 3.82 12.15 15.30
N ILE A 15 4.00 10.98 14.70
CA ILE A 15 3.91 10.78 13.23
C ILE A 15 2.51 11.12 12.67
N SER A 16 1.48 11.20 13.52
CA SER A 16 0.16 11.76 13.19
C SER A 16 0.06 13.29 13.17
N GLU A 17 1.15 14.03 13.41
CA GLU A 17 1.18 15.50 13.31
C GLU A 17 1.56 16.03 11.90
N THR A 18 1.43 17.35 11.71
CA THR A 18 1.56 18.09 10.44
C THR A 18 2.86 17.77 9.67
N LYS A 19 2.83 17.86 8.33
CA LYS A 19 3.96 17.54 7.42
C LYS A 19 5.29 18.18 7.87
N VAL A 20 5.24 19.40 8.38
CA VAL A 20 6.42 20.16 8.85
C VAL A 20 7.05 19.52 10.09
N LYS A 21 6.26 19.15 11.10
CA LYS A 21 6.79 18.53 12.32
C LYS A 21 7.38 17.15 12.06
N ARG A 22 6.77 16.38 11.15
CA ARG A 22 7.33 15.08 10.72
C ARG A 22 8.72 15.25 10.12
N ILE A 23 8.92 16.27 9.27
CA ILE A 23 10.22 16.56 8.66
C ILE A 23 11.26 16.90 9.74
N GLN A 24 10.89 17.75 10.71
CA GLN A 24 11.78 18.17 11.81
C GLN A 24 12.24 16.98 12.66
N ILE A 25 11.30 16.15 13.11
CA ILE A 25 11.60 14.95 13.92
C ILE A 25 12.57 14.02 13.17
N THR A 26 12.40 13.86 11.84
CA THR A 26 13.30 12.97 11.10
C THR A 26 14.73 13.50 11.01
N TYR A 27 14.93 14.82 10.91
CA TYR A 27 16.27 15.40 10.96
C TYR A 27 16.94 15.20 12.32
N GLU A 28 16.20 15.38 13.42
CA GLU A 28 16.70 15.13 14.78
C GLU A 28 17.11 13.67 14.97
N ILE A 29 16.34 12.72 14.42
CA ILE A 29 16.71 11.30 14.41
C ILE A 29 18.01 11.08 13.61
N GLY A 30 18.15 11.73 12.45
CA GLY A 30 19.36 11.68 11.64
C GLY A 30 20.61 12.14 12.40
N ASP A 31 20.50 13.28 13.09
CA ASP A 31 21.59 13.84 13.91
C ASP A 31 21.99 12.87 15.04
N ILE A 32 21.01 12.28 15.74
CA ILE A 32 21.27 11.32 16.83
C ILE A 32 21.98 10.06 16.31
N ILE A 33 21.58 9.56 15.13
CA ILE A 33 22.17 8.37 14.52
C ILE A 33 23.63 8.63 14.15
N GLU A 34 23.92 9.75 13.49
CA GLU A 34 25.27 10.13 13.09
C GLU A 34 26.18 10.39 14.31
N GLN A 35 25.66 11.02 15.37
CA GLN A 35 26.39 11.24 16.63
C GLN A 35 26.74 9.93 17.33
N LYS A 36 25.79 8.98 17.40
CA LYS A 36 26.00 7.69 18.07
C LYS A 36 26.83 6.72 17.26
N CYS A 37 26.87 6.84 15.93
CA CYS A 37 27.66 5.95 15.08
C CYS A 37 28.06 6.60 13.75
N ARG A 38 29.35 6.91 13.58
CA ARG A 38 29.93 7.45 12.33
C ARG A 38 29.78 6.55 11.10
N ARG A 39 29.48 5.26 11.28
CA ARG A 39 29.25 4.30 10.19
C ARG A 39 27.78 4.24 9.77
N CYS A 40 26.88 4.80 10.57
CA CYS A 40 25.50 5.00 10.17
C CYS A 40 25.39 6.35 9.46
N TYR A 41 24.52 6.41 8.46
CA TYR A 41 24.42 7.55 7.58
C TYR A 41 22.95 7.89 7.35
N TYR A 42 22.63 9.17 7.50
CA TYR A 42 21.32 9.71 7.15
C TYR A 42 21.44 10.54 5.88
N ASN A 43 20.69 10.17 4.83
CA ASN A 43 20.70 10.95 3.60
C ASN A 43 19.85 12.22 3.77
N ARG A 44 20.50 13.38 3.72
CA ARG A 44 19.86 14.71 3.82
C ARG A 44 19.47 15.31 2.46
N SER A 45 19.71 14.59 1.36
CA SER A 45 19.68 15.17 0.01
C SER A 45 18.33 15.80 -0.37
N GLU A 46 17.20 15.26 0.10
CA GLU A 46 15.89 15.84 -0.19
C GLU A 46 14.92 15.69 1.00
N LYS A 47 14.11 16.73 1.25
CA LYS A 47 13.12 16.79 2.36
C LYS A 47 12.08 15.66 2.34
N GLU A 48 11.96 14.94 1.21
CA GLU A 48 10.97 13.89 0.99
C GLU A 48 11.59 12.49 0.83
N CYS A 49 12.91 12.38 0.72
CA CYS A 49 13.61 11.12 0.48
C CYS A 49 14.30 10.64 1.76
N PHE A 50 13.51 10.03 2.65
CA PHE A 50 14.01 9.43 3.88
C PHE A 50 14.77 8.13 3.59
N SER A 51 16.10 8.16 3.61
CA SER A 51 16.92 6.95 3.64
C SER A 51 17.96 7.00 4.75
N ILE A 52 17.92 5.99 5.61
CA ILE A 52 18.90 5.75 6.67
C ILE A 52 19.65 4.47 6.30
N SER A 53 20.98 4.57 6.23
CA SER A 53 21.86 3.42 6.16
C SER A 53 22.43 3.14 7.55
N VAL A 54 22.25 1.92 8.03
CA VAL A 54 22.60 1.52 9.39
C VAL A 54 23.64 0.41 9.34
N CYS A 55 24.74 0.56 10.09
CA CYS A 55 25.76 -0.49 10.13
C CYS A 55 25.33 -1.69 11.00
N ASN A 56 25.90 -2.86 10.76
CA ASN A 56 25.50 -4.09 11.46
C ASN A 56 25.93 -4.13 12.94
N ASN A 57 26.97 -3.38 13.32
CA ASN A 57 27.67 -3.62 14.59
C ASN A 57 27.33 -2.62 15.70
N CYS A 58 26.53 -1.57 15.43
CA CYS A 58 26.23 -0.57 16.46
C CYS A 58 24.91 -0.87 17.20
N PRO A 59 24.84 -0.61 18.53
CA PRO A 59 23.63 -0.85 19.31
C PRO A 59 22.41 -0.08 18.79
N THR A 60 22.59 1.20 18.45
CA THR A 60 21.55 2.04 17.82
C THR A 60 21.00 1.40 16.56
N GLY A 61 21.87 0.76 15.78
CA GLY A 61 21.48 0.14 14.53
C GLY A 61 20.70 -1.15 14.68
N GLU A 62 21.00 -1.91 15.73
CA GLU A 62 20.24 -3.10 16.09
C GLU A 62 18.82 -2.73 16.55
N GLU A 63 18.69 -1.70 17.39
CA GLU A 63 17.37 -1.19 17.83
C GLU A 63 16.53 -0.72 16.63
N LEU A 64 17.12 0.03 15.69
CA LEU A 64 16.42 0.49 14.48
C LEU A 64 15.95 -0.67 13.59
N ARG A 65 16.76 -1.72 13.43
CA ARG A 65 16.36 -2.92 12.68
C ARG A 65 15.22 -3.66 13.37
N GLN A 66 15.25 -3.77 14.69
CA GLN A 66 14.18 -4.39 15.48
C GLN A 66 12.87 -3.58 15.39
N LEU A 67 12.96 -2.26 15.47
CA LEU A 67 11.82 -1.35 15.28
C LEU A 67 11.23 -1.47 13.87
N SER A 68 12.06 -1.53 12.82
CA SER A 68 11.58 -1.75 11.46
C SER A 68 10.81 -3.06 11.35
N ARG A 69 11.34 -4.16 11.90
CA ARG A 69 10.66 -5.47 11.91
C ARG A 69 9.33 -5.39 12.65
N TYR A 70 9.29 -4.71 13.79
CA TYR A 70 8.06 -4.48 14.56
C TYR A 70 7.02 -3.68 13.75
N LEU A 71 7.43 -2.62 13.06
CA LEU A 71 6.52 -1.83 12.21
C LEU A 71 6.06 -2.59 10.96
N ASP A 72 6.86 -3.51 10.44
CA ASP A 72 6.46 -4.38 9.34
C ASP A 72 5.49 -5.49 9.77
N THR A 73 5.59 -5.98 11.01
CA THR A 73 4.64 -6.94 11.57
C THR A 73 3.33 -6.29 12.04
N GLN A 74 3.34 -4.98 12.29
CA GLN A 74 2.11 -4.22 12.52
C GLN A 74 1.21 -4.25 11.27
N GLN A 75 -0.07 -4.54 11.48
CA GLN A 75 -1.05 -4.64 10.41
C GLN A 75 -1.17 -3.27 9.72
N LYS A 76 -0.58 -3.14 8.53
CA LYS A 76 -0.71 -1.91 7.73
C LYS A 76 -2.17 -1.82 7.30
N ASN A 77 -2.94 -0.95 7.94
CA ASN A 77 -4.30 -0.55 7.54
C ASN A 77 -4.26 0.20 6.20
N ARG A 78 -3.74 -0.44 5.13
CA ARG A 78 -3.76 0.05 3.75
C ARG A 78 -5.13 -0.11 3.10
N GLY A 79 -6.03 -0.84 3.77
CA GLY A 79 -7.44 -0.87 3.40
C GLY A 79 -8.10 0.40 3.90
N GLY A 80 -8.04 1.48 3.11
CA GLY A 80 -9.04 2.54 3.24
C GLY A 80 -10.44 1.91 3.28
N LYS A 81 -11.38 2.56 3.98
CA LYS A 81 -12.76 2.07 4.17
C LYS A 81 -13.26 1.44 2.87
N ARG A 82 -13.59 0.15 2.88
CA ARG A 82 -14.09 -0.57 1.70
C ARG A 82 -15.26 0.25 1.17
N LYS A 83 -15.10 0.88 0.01
CA LYS A 83 -16.23 1.54 -0.66
C LYS A 83 -17.23 0.44 -0.99
N ASP A 84 -18.51 0.67 -0.70
CA ASP A 84 -19.56 -0.27 -1.07
C ASP A 84 -19.53 -0.55 -2.57
N ILE A 85 -20.08 -1.70 -2.96
CA ILE A 85 -20.23 -2.03 -4.39
C ILE A 85 -21.08 -0.93 -5.04
N PRO A 86 -20.60 -0.28 -6.12
CA PRO A 86 -21.39 0.73 -6.82
C PRO A 86 -22.78 0.20 -7.18
N ILE A 87 -23.80 1.03 -6.97
CA ILE A 87 -25.19 0.70 -7.34
C ILE A 87 -25.22 0.38 -8.84
N GLY A 88 -25.84 -0.73 -9.21
CA GLY A 88 -25.95 -1.18 -10.60
C GLY A 88 -24.72 -1.90 -11.15
N LEU A 89 -23.66 -2.14 -10.37
CA LEU A 89 -22.56 -3.00 -10.77
C LEU A 89 -22.84 -4.47 -10.38
N THR A 90 -23.54 -5.18 -11.27
CA THR A 90 -23.89 -6.60 -11.09
C THR A 90 -23.10 -7.51 -12.06
N PRO A 91 -22.99 -8.82 -11.79
CA PRO A 91 -22.41 -9.78 -12.73
C PRO A 91 -23.05 -9.72 -14.13
N GLU A 92 -24.37 -9.57 -14.20
CA GLU A 92 -25.14 -9.48 -15.44
C GLU A 92 -24.74 -8.25 -16.25
N ARG A 93 -24.64 -7.11 -15.58
CA ARG A 93 -24.25 -5.85 -16.22
C ARG A 93 -22.82 -5.89 -16.75
N VAL A 94 -21.91 -6.49 -15.99
CA VAL A 94 -20.52 -6.69 -16.43
C VAL A 94 -20.45 -7.64 -17.63
N ARG A 95 -21.28 -8.69 -17.69
CA ARG A 95 -21.37 -9.57 -18.87
C ARG A 95 -21.84 -8.83 -20.11
N GLU A 96 -22.93 -8.07 -19.99
CA GLU A 96 -23.50 -7.28 -21.10
C GLU A 96 -22.45 -6.30 -21.66
N LEU A 97 -21.71 -5.60 -20.80
CA LEU A 97 -20.68 -4.65 -21.23
C LEU A 97 -19.48 -5.36 -21.88
N ASN A 98 -19.07 -6.52 -21.37
CA ASN A 98 -18.02 -7.33 -22.00
C ASN A 98 -18.45 -7.85 -23.38
N GLN A 99 -19.71 -8.25 -23.57
CA GLN A 99 -20.25 -8.65 -24.87
C GLN A 99 -20.25 -7.50 -25.89
N LYS A 100 -20.38 -6.26 -25.42
CA LYS A 100 -20.23 -5.05 -26.25
C LYS A 100 -18.76 -4.68 -26.50
N GLY A 101 -17.80 -5.51 -26.06
CA GLY A 101 -16.37 -5.29 -26.24
C GLY A 101 -15.75 -4.29 -25.26
N ILE A 102 -16.48 -3.83 -24.24
CA ILE A 102 -15.95 -2.87 -23.26
C ILE A 102 -15.07 -3.63 -22.26
N PRO A 103 -13.78 -3.29 -22.13
CA PRO A 103 -12.88 -4.01 -21.25
C PRO A 103 -13.14 -3.66 -19.78
N ASP A 104 -12.81 -4.58 -18.87
CA ASP A 104 -13.02 -4.43 -17.43
C ASP A 104 -12.41 -3.16 -16.81
N LYS A 105 -11.31 -2.66 -17.39
CA LYS A 105 -10.70 -1.38 -16.98
C LYS A 105 -11.67 -0.23 -17.20
N ASP A 106 -12.29 -0.17 -18.36
CA ASP A 106 -13.18 0.93 -18.75
C ASP A 106 -14.51 0.81 -18.01
N ILE A 107 -15.02 -0.41 -17.82
CA ILE A 107 -16.16 -0.66 -16.91
C ILE A 107 -15.82 -0.17 -15.50
N SER A 108 -14.63 -0.45 -14.97
CA SER A 108 -14.25 0.02 -13.63
C SER A 108 -14.26 1.55 -13.53
N ILE A 109 -13.81 2.24 -14.59
CA ILE A 109 -13.79 3.71 -14.65
C ILE A 109 -15.22 4.27 -14.73
N MET A 110 -16.13 3.65 -15.50
CA MET A 110 -17.54 4.05 -15.58
C MET A 110 -18.26 4.06 -14.23
N TYR A 111 -17.79 3.29 -13.26
CA TYR A 111 -18.36 3.19 -11.91
C TYR A 111 -17.52 3.91 -10.84
N ASP A 112 -16.64 4.84 -11.22
CA ASP A 112 -15.77 5.59 -10.31
C ASP A 112 -14.93 4.67 -9.40
N ARG A 113 -14.35 3.63 -9.99
CA ARG A 113 -13.50 2.65 -9.31
C ARG A 113 -12.13 2.54 -9.96
N SER A 114 -11.19 1.98 -9.21
CA SER A 114 -9.85 1.71 -9.71
C SER A 114 -9.90 0.79 -10.95
N PRO A 115 -9.02 0.93 -11.94
CA PRO A 115 -8.96 0.10 -13.15
C PRO A 115 -8.99 -1.42 -12.95
N SER A 116 -8.58 -1.91 -11.78
CA SER A 116 -8.55 -3.34 -11.45
C SER A 116 -9.82 -3.85 -10.73
N TYR A 117 -10.81 -2.98 -10.48
CA TYR A 117 -11.92 -3.27 -9.59
C TYR A 117 -12.83 -4.37 -10.12
N VAL A 118 -13.29 -4.26 -11.37
CA VAL A 118 -14.16 -5.27 -12.00
C VAL A 118 -13.47 -6.63 -12.08
N GLY A 119 -12.17 -6.68 -12.37
CA GLY A 119 -11.40 -7.93 -12.35
C GLY A 119 -11.40 -8.60 -10.97
N LYS A 120 -11.28 -7.82 -9.89
CA LYS A 120 -11.40 -8.33 -8.51
C LYS A 120 -12.83 -8.81 -8.20
N MET A 121 -13.84 -8.07 -8.66
CA MET A 121 -15.25 -8.46 -8.49
C MET A 121 -15.55 -9.78 -9.21
N LYS A 122 -15.09 -9.97 -10.46
CA LYS A 122 -15.26 -11.24 -11.19
C LYS A 122 -14.66 -12.42 -10.45
N GLN A 123 -13.48 -12.27 -9.83
CA GLN A 123 -12.88 -13.32 -9.01
C GLN A 123 -13.73 -13.65 -7.78
N GLN A 124 -14.25 -12.64 -7.08
CA GLN A 124 -15.16 -12.85 -5.95
C GLN A 124 -16.47 -13.52 -6.38
N TRP A 125 -17.06 -13.07 -7.49
CA TRP A 125 -18.26 -13.66 -8.05
C TRP A 125 -18.04 -15.08 -8.57
N LYS A 126 -16.85 -15.42 -9.06
CA LYS A 126 -16.46 -16.79 -9.43
C LYS A 126 -16.38 -17.68 -8.20
N GLN A 127 -15.76 -17.21 -7.11
CA GLN A 127 -15.71 -17.94 -5.84
C GLN A 127 -17.11 -18.17 -5.25
N ALA A 128 -18.02 -17.20 -5.43
CA ALA A 128 -19.42 -17.30 -5.01
C ALA A 128 -20.32 -18.09 -6.00
N GLY A 129 -19.79 -18.58 -7.13
CA GLY A 129 -20.55 -19.34 -8.12
C GLY A 129 -21.55 -18.55 -8.96
N VAL A 130 -21.58 -17.21 -8.84
CA VAL A 130 -22.53 -16.34 -9.58
C VAL A 130 -21.95 -15.81 -10.90
N TRP A 131 -20.63 -15.89 -11.07
CA TRP A 131 -19.97 -15.53 -12.34
C TRP A 131 -19.94 -16.71 -13.31
N LYS A 132 -20.44 -16.48 -14.53
CA LYS A 132 -20.29 -17.39 -15.68
C LYS A 132 -19.67 -16.59 -16.82
N GLY A 133 -18.41 -16.87 -17.13
CA GLY A 133 -17.67 -16.20 -18.20
C GLY A 133 -16.16 -16.13 -17.94
N PRO A 134 -15.38 -15.71 -18.95
CA PRO A 134 -13.94 -15.49 -18.80
C PRO A 134 -13.64 -14.42 -17.74
N THR A 135 -12.66 -14.71 -16.89
CA THR A 135 -12.23 -13.77 -15.83
C THR A 135 -10.97 -13.03 -16.24
N LEU A 136 -10.20 -13.61 -17.16
CA LEU A 136 -8.94 -13.05 -17.64
C LEU A 136 -9.14 -12.45 -19.04
N MET A 137 -8.54 -11.28 -19.28
CA MET A 137 -8.66 -10.55 -20.55
C MET A 137 -8.21 -11.38 -21.77
N TRP A 138 -7.27 -12.31 -21.58
CA TRP A 138 -6.80 -13.20 -22.65
C TRP A 138 -7.80 -14.30 -23.02
N GLU A 139 -8.67 -14.72 -22.09
CA GLU A 139 -9.75 -15.67 -22.37
C GLU A 139 -10.86 -15.01 -23.18
N ILE A 140 -11.12 -13.71 -22.93
CA ILE A 140 -12.10 -12.90 -23.67
C ILE A 140 -11.68 -12.77 -25.14
N LYS A 141 -10.41 -12.43 -25.41
CA LYS A 141 -9.89 -12.28 -26.78
C LYS A 141 -10.00 -13.57 -27.60
N ARG A 142 -9.70 -14.73 -26.99
CA ARG A 142 -9.79 -16.04 -27.66
C ARG A 142 -11.22 -16.47 -28.00
N SER A 143 -12.21 -15.87 -27.32
CA SER A 143 -13.63 -16.16 -27.54
C SER A 143 -14.23 -15.35 -28.70
N GLY A 144 -13.58 -14.25 -29.11
CA GLY A 144 -14.02 -13.38 -30.22
C GLY A 144 -13.33 -13.66 -31.57
N GLU A 145 -12.42 -14.64 -31.63
CA GLU A 145 -11.71 -15.06 -32.86
C GLU A 145 -12.33 -16.30 -33.53
N ASN A 146 -13.47 -16.81 -33.03
CA ASN A 146 -14.15 -17.99 -33.57
C ASN A 146 -15.50 -17.71 -34.24
N ASP A 147 -15.78 -16.46 -34.63
CA ASP A 147 -16.94 -16.08 -35.47
C ASP A 147 -16.48 -15.56 -36.84
#